data_AF-A0A4Q4CPJ3-F1
#
_entry.id   AF-A0A4Q4CPJ3-F1
#
_cell.length_a   1.000
_cell.length_b   1.000
_cell.length_c   1.000
_cell.angle_alpha   90.00
_cell.angle_beta   90.00
_cell.angle_gamma   90.00
#
_symmetry.space_group_name_H-M   'P 1'
#
loop_
_entity.id
_entity.type
_entity.pdbx_description
1 polymer ?
#
loop_
_entity_poly.entity_id
_entity_poly.type
_entity_poly.pdbx_seq_one_letter_code
_entity_poly.pdbx_strand_id
1 'polypeptide(L)'
;MNQSVEHRPRPVDRTVSWSLYVVQLLASVLLGLLAVTSIFMTDSCGSVDDEPAVCNIGYFGSTLFGYWFVLVVLAVVVPLAVVRTTHSGRASWPWALLGLAATAAATVLFVVLMTR
;
A
#
# COMPACT_ATOMS: atom_id res chain seq x y z
N MET A 1 -23.73 23.20 36.05
CA MET A 1 -22.91 21.97 36.11
C MET A 1 -22.73 21.48 34.68
N ASN A 2 -21.58 21.78 34.05
CA ASN A 2 -21.27 21.32 32.69
C ASN A 2 -20.68 19.91 32.78
N GLN A 3 -21.42 18.92 32.27
CA GLN A 3 -20.87 17.58 32.08
C GLN A 3 -19.93 17.62 30.87
N SER A 4 -18.63 17.64 31.15
CA SER A 4 -17.61 17.23 30.20
C SER A 4 -17.82 15.75 29.91
N VAL A 5 -18.55 15.45 28.84
CA VAL A 5 -18.66 14.09 28.27
C VAL A 5 -17.25 13.68 27.89
N GLU A 6 -16.60 12.94 28.77
CA GLU A 6 -15.30 12.36 28.54
C GLU A 6 -15.46 11.35 27.39
N HIS A 7 -15.08 11.80 26.19
CA HIS A 7 -15.13 10.98 24.98
C HIS A 7 -14.01 9.94 25.10
N ARG A 8 -14.23 8.91 25.91
CA ARG A 8 -13.30 7.79 26.05
C ARG A 8 -13.17 7.17 24.65
N PRO A 9 -11.98 7.17 24.02
CA PRO A 9 -11.80 6.53 22.73
C PRO A 9 -12.22 5.07 22.88
N ARG A 10 -13.21 4.65 22.08
CA ARG A 10 -13.78 3.31 22.22
C ARG A 10 -12.66 2.32 21.89
N PRO A 11 -12.38 1.32 22.76
CA PRO A 11 -11.33 0.34 22.51
C PRO A 11 -11.51 -0.38 21.17
N VAL A 12 -12.76 -0.49 20.71
CA VAL A 12 -13.14 -1.03 19.40
C VAL A 12 -12.47 -0.29 18.23
N ASP A 13 -12.41 1.05 18.24
CA ASP A 13 -11.83 1.84 17.14
C ASP A 13 -10.31 1.62 17.02
N ARG A 14 -9.65 1.37 18.16
CA ARG A 14 -8.23 1.05 18.22
C ARG A 14 -7.94 -0.35 17.70
N THR A 15 -8.75 -1.34 18.08
CA THR A 15 -8.61 -2.72 17.60
C THR A 15 -8.85 -2.81 16.09
N VAL A 16 -9.88 -2.13 15.57
CA VAL A 16 -10.20 -2.12 14.14
C VAL A 16 -9.13 -1.41 13.30
N SER A 17 -8.58 -0.29 13.77
CA SER A 17 -7.49 0.40 13.04
C SER A 17 -6.20 -0.44 13.00
N TRP A 18 -5.86 -1.14 14.09
CA TRP A 18 -4.72 -2.04 14.10
C TRP A 18 -4.93 -3.29 13.26
N SER A 19 -6.12 -3.90 13.28
CA SER A 19 -6.39 -5.06 12.43
C SER A 19 -6.34 -4.69 10.94
N LEU A 20 -6.89 -3.54 10.55
CA LEU A 20 -6.77 -3.02 9.19
C LEU A 20 -5.31 -2.74 8.80
N TYR A 21 -4.49 -2.23 9.73
CA TYR A 21 -3.06 -2.06 9.49
C TYR A 21 -2.33 -3.40 9.30
N VAL A 22 -2.66 -4.43 10.09
CA VAL A 22 -2.08 -5.76 9.91
C VAL A 22 -2.49 -6.37 8.56
N VAL A 23 -3.76 -6.25 8.18
CA VAL A 23 -4.26 -6.68 6.87
C VAL A 23 -3.55 -5.94 5.74
N GLN A 24 -3.36 -4.63 5.88
CA GLN A 24 -2.60 -3.79 4.96
C GLN A 24 -1.15 -4.29 4.81
N LEU A 25 -0.46 -4.58 5.92
CA LEU A 25 0.91 -5.09 5.86
C LEU A 25 0.97 -6.45 5.18
N LEU A 26 0.08 -7.38 5.54
CA LEU A 26 0.00 -8.70 4.90
C LEU A 26 -0.27 -8.58 3.41
N ALA A 27 -1.19 -7.70 3.00
CA ALA A 27 -1.47 -7.42 1.60
C ALA A 27 -0.24 -6.83 0.89
N SER A 28 0.43 -5.84 1.47
CA SER A 28 1.65 -5.25 0.91
C SER A 28 2.79 -6.27 0.77
N VAL A 29 2.97 -7.15 1.76
CA VAL A 29 3.99 -8.22 1.69
C VAL A 29 3.65 -9.23 0.60
N LEU A 30 2.38 -9.67 0.52
CA LEU A 30 1.93 -10.60 -0.51
C LEU A 30 2.11 -9.98 -1.91
N LEU A 31 1.74 -8.72 -2.09
CA LEU A 31 1.89 -7.99 -3.34
C LEU A 31 3.36 -7.75 -3.71
N GLY A 32 4.21 -7.45 -2.74
CA GLY A 32 5.65 -7.36 -2.93
C GLY A 32 6.26 -8.69 -3.39
N LEU A 33 5.86 -9.81 -2.78
CA LEU A 33 6.26 -11.16 -3.19
C LEU A 33 5.79 -11.50 -4.60
N LEU A 34 4.53 -11.21 -4.93
CA LEU A 34 4.00 -11.39 -6.28
C LEU A 34 4.74 -10.52 -7.30
N ALA A 35 5.13 -9.29 -6.93
CA ALA A 35 5.93 -8.44 -7.80
C ALA A 35 7.32 -9.04 -8.10
N VAL A 36 7.95 -9.78 -7.18
CA VAL A 36 9.19 -10.53 -7.50
C VAL A 36 8.97 -11.56 -8.60
N THR A 37 7.81 -12.23 -8.59
CA THR A 37 7.52 -13.25 -9.61
C THR A 37 7.42 -12.68 -11.03
N SER A 38 7.18 -11.37 -11.17
CA SER A 38 7.19 -10.70 -12.47
C SER A 38 8.56 -10.67 -13.15
N ILE A 39 9.67 -10.81 -12.39
CA ILE A 39 11.04 -10.86 -12.94
C ILE A 39 11.21 -12.08 -13.86
N PHE A 40 10.52 -13.19 -13.56
CA PHE A 40 10.56 -14.39 -14.40
C PHE A 40 9.75 -14.25 -15.69
N MET A 41 8.85 -13.27 -15.80
CA MET A 41 8.11 -13.03 -17.05
C MET A 41 8.98 -12.33 -18.11
N THR A 42 10.05 -11.65 -17.69
CA THR A 42 10.95 -10.90 -18.57
C THR A 42 11.82 -11.80 -19.46
N ASP A 43 12.03 -13.07 -19.08
CA ASP A 43 12.83 -14.02 -19.87
C ASP A 43 12.13 -14.50 -21.17
N SER A 44 10.82 -14.28 -21.32
CA SER A 44 10.06 -14.65 -22.54
C SER A 44 10.01 -13.56 -23.60
N CYS A 45 10.79 -12.49 -23.45
CA CYS A 45 10.83 -11.38 -24.41
C CYS A 45 11.57 -11.80 -25.69
N GLY A 46 10.78 -12.14 -26.72
CA GLY A 46 11.25 -12.31 -28.08
C GLY A 46 11.24 -10.98 -28.83
N SER A 47 12.24 -10.77 -29.70
CA SER A 47 12.44 -9.56 -30.52
C SER A 47 11.22 -9.31 -31.44
N VAL A 48 10.28 -8.46 -31.02
CA VAL A 48 9.13 -8.01 -31.82
C VAL A 48 8.97 -6.50 -31.65
N ASP A 49 8.71 -5.79 -32.75
CA ASP A 49 8.74 -4.31 -32.79
C ASP A 49 7.73 -3.60 -31.85
N ASP A 50 6.70 -4.30 -31.36
CA ASP A 50 5.75 -3.84 -30.32
C ASP A 50 6.03 -4.55 -28.97
N GLU A 51 7.27 -4.52 -28.51
CA GLU A 51 7.68 -5.16 -27.26
C GLU A 51 7.07 -4.42 -26.04
N PRO A 52 6.34 -5.12 -25.15
CA PRO A 52 5.74 -4.51 -23.95
C PRO A 52 6.82 -4.00 -22.99
N ALA A 53 6.54 -2.95 -22.20
CA ALA A 53 7.58 -2.28 -21.40
C ALA A 53 8.23 -3.17 -20.33
N VAL A 54 7.62 -4.31 -20.00
CA VAL A 54 8.25 -5.37 -19.19
C VAL A 54 9.54 -5.91 -19.79
N CYS A 55 9.72 -5.85 -21.11
CA CYS A 55 10.92 -6.32 -21.81
C CYS A 55 12.09 -5.33 -21.75
N ASN A 56 11.83 -4.07 -21.41
CA ASN A 56 12.90 -3.11 -21.11
C ASN A 56 13.37 -3.30 -19.66
N ILE A 57 14.43 -4.06 -19.46
CA ILE A 57 15.00 -4.42 -18.14
C ILE A 57 15.27 -3.17 -17.26
N GLY A 58 15.72 -2.07 -17.86
CA GLY A 58 15.97 -0.81 -17.13
C GLY A 58 14.68 -0.16 -16.62
N TYR A 59 13.67 -0.08 -17.49
CA TYR A 59 12.36 0.47 -17.13
C TYR A 59 11.64 -0.43 -16.12
N PHE A 60 11.61 -1.74 -16.35
CA PHE A 60 11.04 -2.74 -15.46
C PHE A 60 11.67 -2.67 -14.07
N GLY A 61 13.00 -2.68 -13.98
CA GLY A 61 13.72 -2.62 -12.71
C GLY A 61 13.43 -1.33 -11.93
N SER A 62 13.43 -0.19 -12.62
CA SER A 62 13.11 1.11 -11.98
C SER A 62 11.66 1.19 -11.49
N THR A 63 10.71 0.64 -12.26
CA THR A 63 9.28 0.60 -11.91
C THR A 63 9.03 -0.35 -10.74
N LEU A 64 9.66 -1.52 -10.73
CA LEU A 64 9.60 -2.47 -9.63
C LEU A 64 10.18 -1.88 -8.34
N PHE A 65 11.34 -1.24 -8.42
CA PHE A 65 11.96 -0.60 -7.27
C PHE A 65 11.10 0.57 -6.75
N GLY A 66 10.51 1.36 -7.65
CA GLY A 66 9.56 2.42 -7.31
C GLY A 66 8.32 1.88 -6.59
N TYR A 67 7.74 0.79 -7.08
CA TYR A 67 6.60 0.13 -6.45
C TYR A 67 6.93 -0.35 -5.03
N TRP A 68 8.08 -1.01 -4.85
CA TRP A 68 8.57 -1.45 -3.55
C TRP A 68 8.77 -0.28 -2.58
N PHE A 69 9.37 0.80 -3.06
CA PHE A 69 9.54 2.02 -2.27
C PHE A 69 8.20 2.60 -1.81
N VAL A 70 7.21 2.67 -2.70
CA VAL A 70 5.86 3.14 -2.36
C VAL A 70 5.20 2.25 -1.30
N LEU A 71 5.31 0.92 -1.42
CA LEU A 71 4.77 -0.01 -0.42
C LEU A 71 5.41 0.19 0.96
N VAL A 72 6.73 0.39 1.02
CA VAL A 72 7.45 0.67 2.27
C VAL A 72 7.02 2.01 2.87
N VAL A 73 6.91 3.05 2.04
CA VAL A 73 6.43 4.37 2.48
C VAL A 73 5.01 4.25 3.05
N LEU A 74 4.10 3.55 2.37
CA LEU A 74 2.75 3.31 2.87
C LEU A 74 2.76 2.52 4.19
N ALA A 75 3.62 1.52 4.32
CA ALA A 75 3.77 0.74 5.54
C ALA A 75 4.22 1.57 6.76
N VAL A 76 4.96 2.67 6.54
CA VAL A 76 5.43 3.60 7.59
C VAL A 76 4.46 4.76 7.81
N VAL A 77 3.87 5.31 6.75
CA VAL A 77 2.98 6.49 6.85
C VAL A 77 1.63 6.14 7.48
N VAL A 78 1.05 4.98 7.14
CA VAL A 78 -0.24 4.53 7.69
C VAL A 78 -0.24 4.43 9.23
N PRO A 79 0.71 3.76 9.90
CA PRO A 79 0.72 3.67 11.35
C PRO A 79 1.00 5.03 12.01
N LEU A 80 1.84 5.89 11.40
CA LEU A 80 2.05 7.26 11.88
C LEU A 80 0.76 8.08 11.83
N ALA A 81 -0.03 7.95 10.76
CA ALA A 81 -1.33 8.61 10.64
C ALA A 81 -2.34 8.08 11.68
N VAL A 82 -2.38 6.76 11.90
CA VAL A 82 -3.23 6.13 12.93
C VAL A 82 -2.83 6.61 14.34
N VAL A 83 -1.54 6.70 14.66
CA VAL A 83 -1.07 7.20 15.96
C VAL A 83 -1.44 8.67 16.16
N ARG A 84 -1.15 9.54 15.17
CA ARG A 84 -1.49 10.98 15.26
C ARG A 84 -2.98 11.22 15.43
N THR A 85 -3.81 10.45 14.74
CA THR A 85 -5.28 10.60 14.78
C THR A 85 -5.87 10.09 16.09
N THR A 86 -5.27 9.04 16.67
CA THR A 86 -5.61 8.55 18.02
C THR A 86 -5.37 9.62 19.08
N HIS A 87 -4.28 10.38 18.98
CA HIS A 87 -4.00 11.49 19.90
C HIS A 87 -4.97 12.68 19.73
N SER A 88 -5.60 12.82 18.57
CA SER A 88 -6.46 13.95 18.25
C SER A 88 -7.95 13.72 18.59
N GLY A 89 -8.31 12.57 19.18
CA GLY A 89 -9.69 12.23 19.55
C GLY A 89 -10.66 12.06 18.37
N ARG A 90 -10.12 11.91 17.15
CA ARG A 90 -10.91 11.73 15.90
C ARG A 90 -10.95 10.25 15.51
N ALA A 91 -12.01 9.85 14.82
CA ALA A 91 -12.12 8.51 14.26
C ALA A 91 -10.89 8.17 13.38
N SER A 92 -10.16 7.12 13.75
CA SER A 92 -8.91 6.70 13.10
C SER A 92 -9.13 5.74 11.92
N TRP A 93 -10.32 5.13 11.83
CA TRP A 93 -10.74 4.24 10.74
C TRP A 93 -10.60 4.79 9.31
N PRO A 94 -10.96 6.06 8.99
CA PRO A 94 -10.81 6.58 7.63
C PRO A 94 -9.35 6.62 7.15
N TRP A 95 -8.37 6.75 8.06
CA TRP A 95 -6.96 6.75 7.69
C TRP A 95 -6.45 5.36 7.33
N ALA A 96 -6.94 4.32 8.01
CA ALA A 96 -6.64 2.94 7.66
C ALA A 96 -7.24 2.57 6.29
N LEU A 97 -8.47 3.01 6.01
CA LEU A 97 -9.09 2.86 4.68
C LEU A 97 -8.31 3.60 3.58
N LEU A 98 -7.83 4.81 3.88
CA LEU A 98 -7.03 5.58 2.93
C LEU A 98 -5.71 4.88 2.60
N GLY A 99 -5.08 4.24 3.59
CA GLY A 99 -3.93 3.36 3.37
C GLY A 99 -4.23 2.20 2.41
N LEU A 100 -5.34 1.50 2.63
CA LEU A 100 -5.80 0.40 1.75
C LEU A 100 -6.08 0.89 0.33
N ALA A 101 -6.80 1.99 0.19
CA ALA A 101 -7.09 2.58 -1.11
C ALA A 101 -5.81 3.00 -1.85
N ALA A 102 -4.84 3.58 -1.13
CA ALA A 102 -3.55 3.97 -1.71
C ALA A 102 -2.75 2.76 -2.19
N THR A 103 -2.73 1.65 -1.44
CA THR A 103 -2.07 0.41 -1.87
C THR A 103 -2.74 -0.20 -3.10
N ALA A 104 -4.07 -0.19 -3.15
CA ALA A 104 -4.82 -0.64 -4.32
C ALA A 104 -4.48 0.21 -5.55
N ALA A 105 -4.49 1.55 -5.40
CA ALA A 105 -4.14 2.47 -6.48
C ALA A 105 -2.69 2.29 -6.97
N ALA A 106 -1.73 2.14 -6.05
CA ALA A 106 -0.33 1.88 -6.39
C ALA A 106 -0.16 0.57 -7.15
N THR A 107 -0.93 -0.46 -6.79
CA THR A 107 -0.89 -1.77 -7.46
C THR A 107 -1.50 -1.71 -8.86
N VAL A 108 -2.64 -1.03 -9.03
CA VAL A 108 -3.24 -0.81 -10.35
C VAL A 108 -2.28 -0.02 -11.24
N LEU A 109 -1.65 1.03 -10.72
CA LEU A 109 -0.66 1.82 -11.46
C LEU A 109 0.54 0.96 -11.87
N PHE A 110 1.06 0.13 -10.98
CA PHE A 110 2.15 -0.80 -11.29
C PHE A 110 1.79 -1.76 -12.43
N VAL A 111 0.61 -2.39 -12.37
CA VAL A 111 0.15 -3.28 -13.44
C VAL A 111 0.01 -2.52 -14.76
N VAL A 112 -0.61 -1.35 -14.76
CA VAL A 112 -0.79 -0.53 -15.98
C VAL A 112 0.55 -0.14 -16.60
N LEU A 113 1.52 0.29 -15.78
CA LEU A 113 2.86 0.68 -16.24
C LEU A 113 3.65 -0.49 -16.82
N MET A 114 3.36 -1.72 -16.39
CA MET A 114 4.01 -2.94 -16.87
C MET A 114 3.33 -3.49 -18.14
N THR A 115 2.03 -3.26 -18.30
CA THR A 115 1.27 -3.71 -19.48
C THR A 115 1.30 -2.75 -20.67
N ARG A 116 1.68 -1.48 -20.44
CA ARG A 116 1.91 -0.51 -21.53
C ARG A 116 3.29 -0.71 -22.14
#